data_AF-A0A1H1H429-F1
#
_entry.id   AF-A0A1H1H429-F1
#
_cell.length_a   1.000
_cell.length_b   1.000
_cell.length_c   1.000
_cell.angle_alpha   90.00
_cell.angle_beta   90.00
_cell.angle_gamma   90.00
#
_symmetry.space_group_name_H-M   'P 1'
#
loop_
_entity.id
_entity.type
_entity.pdbx_description
1 polymer ?
#
loop_
_entity_poly.entity_id
_entity_poly.type
_entity_poly.pdbx_seq_one_letter_code
_entity_poly.pdbx_strand_id
1 'polypeptide(L)'
;MITFKLKFGVGIRHDPAVTSWMARGFALDLGDRLHLEFRLRADWDPKWFGRSHEQGGMFTGYTGCVGPLALELDRRHLTYGEAVGAPSYLRDPALDWVIDEFDSSFNALAIASLRYHRDWSICDIGDERRAEFQQLIARLSEPMPKYTEEEQAAFVAAGDLFPEAEVGERVTMRPLTPAEQAAHEAWRIREAEWEQRIDEARRDFVGIMRYLWS
;
A
#
# COMPACT_ATOMS: atom_id res chain seq x y z
N MET A 1 4.24 -17.47 25.51
CA MET A 1 2.84 -17.01 25.47
C MET A 1 2.56 -16.64 24.03
N ILE A 2 1.64 -17.33 23.34
CA ILE A 2 1.33 -17.04 21.93
C ILE A 2 0.20 -16.00 21.95
N THR A 3 0.48 -14.81 21.42
CA THR A 3 -0.52 -13.75 21.26
C THR A 3 -1.17 -13.91 19.90
N PHE A 4 -2.50 -14.01 19.85
CA PHE A 4 -3.26 -14.10 18.61
C PHE A 4 -3.94 -12.75 18.37
N LYS A 5 -3.81 -12.20 17.17
CA LYS A 5 -4.54 -11.00 16.75
C LYS A 5 -5.49 -11.40 15.63
N LEU A 6 -6.75 -11.60 15.99
CA LEU A 6 -7.80 -11.90 15.04
C LEU A 6 -8.36 -10.56 14.52
N LYS A 7 -8.13 -10.25 13.25
CA LYS A 7 -8.67 -9.05 12.60
C LYS A 7 -9.89 -9.45 11.77
N PHE A 8 -11.07 -9.17 12.30
CA PHE A 8 -12.30 -9.21 11.50
C PHE A 8 -12.39 -7.92 10.69
N GLY A 9 -11.98 -7.99 9.43
CA GLY A 9 -12.16 -6.90 8.48
C GLY A 9 -13.36 -7.18 7.59
N VAL A 10 -14.51 -6.53 7.83
CA VAL A 10 -15.38 -6.18 6.69
C VAL A 10 -14.72 -4.96 6.06
N GLY A 11 -13.66 -5.21 5.30
CA GLY A 11 -12.83 -4.17 4.72
C GLY A 11 -13.52 -3.52 3.54
N ILE A 12 -14.31 -2.47 3.78
CA ILE A 12 -14.35 -1.37 2.81
C ILE A 12 -13.04 -0.62 3.03
N ARG A 13 -11.94 -1.14 2.47
CA ARG A 13 -10.71 -0.34 2.39
C ARG A 13 -10.99 0.69 1.30
N HIS A 14 -11.50 1.84 1.71
CA HIS A 14 -11.59 2.99 0.82
C HIS A 14 -10.18 3.56 0.74
N ASP A 15 -9.32 2.88 -0.02
CA ASP A 15 -8.11 3.46 -0.51
C ASP A 15 -8.47 4.23 -1.79
N PRO A 16 -8.42 5.56 -1.81
CA PRO A 16 -8.70 6.33 -3.03
C PRO A 16 -7.65 6.09 -4.12
N ALA A 17 -6.55 5.39 -3.81
CA ALA A 17 -5.47 5.05 -4.73
C ALA A 17 -5.61 3.74 -5.49
N VAL A 18 -6.41 2.82 -4.99
CA VAL A 18 -6.48 1.48 -5.56
C VAL A 18 -7.93 1.19 -5.92
N THR A 19 -8.28 1.33 -7.20
CA THR A 19 -9.49 0.70 -7.75
C THR A 19 -9.28 -0.81 -7.87
N SER A 20 -9.05 -1.48 -6.75
CA SER A 20 -9.22 -2.93 -6.62
C SER A 20 -10.33 -3.21 -5.61
N TRP A 21 -11.52 -3.34 -6.20
CA TRP A 21 -12.63 -4.21 -5.83
C TRP A 21 -12.61 -4.77 -4.40
N MET A 22 -13.67 -4.43 -3.65
CA MET A 22 -14.01 -4.97 -2.32
C MET A 22 -13.55 -6.43 -2.11
N ALA A 23 -12.40 -6.62 -1.46
CA ALA A 23 -12.04 -7.92 -0.93
C ALA A 23 -12.84 -8.14 0.36
N ARG A 24 -14.01 -8.79 0.26
CA ARG A 24 -14.66 -9.35 1.45
C ARG A 24 -13.82 -10.53 1.91
N GLY A 25 -13.30 -10.45 3.14
CA GLY A 25 -12.35 -11.43 3.64
C GLY A 25 -12.18 -11.42 5.15
N PHE A 26 -11.35 -12.30 5.67
CA PHE A 26 -10.89 -12.27 7.04
C PHE A 26 -9.39 -12.57 7.09
N ALA A 27 -8.69 -11.87 7.98
CA ALA A 27 -7.26 -12.05 8.18
C ALA A 27 -6.96 -12.47 9.61
N LEU A 28 -6.01 -13.38 9.76
CA LEU A 28 -5.54 -13.91 11.02
C LEU A 28 -4.02 -13.78 11.09
N ASP A 29 -3.55 -13.00 12.06
CA ASP A 29 -2.14 -12.89 12.39
C ASP A 29 -1.82 -13.85 13.56
N LEU A 30 -0.96 -14.84 13.29
CA LEU A 30 -0.48 -15.82 14.26
C LEU A 30 0.96 -15.44 14.69
N GLY A 31 1.06 -14.62 15.72
CA GLY A 31 2.34 -14.04 16.15
C GLY A 31 2.88 -13.01 15.16
N ASP A 32 4.21 -12.93 15.03
CA ASP A 32 4.95 -12.01 14.17
C ASP A 32 5.42 -12.65 12.85
N ARG A 33 5.14 -13.94 12.64
CA ARG A 33 5.72 -14.73 11.55
C ARG A 33 4.73 -15.37 10.59
N LEU A 34 3.45 -15.33 10.87
CA LEU A 34 2.46 -16.02 10.07
C LEU A 34 1.22 -15.17 9.88
N HIS A 35 0.96 -14.84 8.63
CA HIS A 35 -0.23 -14.15 8.17
C HIS A 35 -1.08 -15.11 7.34
N LEU A 36 -2.38 -15.10 7.61
CA LEU A 36 -3.39 -15.88 6.91
C LEU A 36 -4.48 -14.93 6.45
N GLU A 37 -4.74 -14.83 5.15
CA GLU A 37 -5.83 -14.04 4.61
C GLU A 37 -6.75 -14.91 3.75
N PHE A 38 -8.06 -14.81 4.00
CA PHE A 38 -9.09 -15.38 3.14
C PHE A 38 -9.81 -14.23 2.47
N ARG A 39 -9.85 -14.22 1.13
CA ARG A 39 -10.48 -13.15 0.35
C ARG A 39 -11.33 -13.68 -0.79
N LEU A 40 -12.41 -13.00 -1.12
CA LEU A 40 -13.10 -13.19 -2.40
C LEU A 40 -12.20 -12.66 -3.53
N ARG A 41 -11.94 -13.49 -4.53
CA ARG A 41 -11.11 -13.14 -5.69
C ARG A 41 -11.93 -12.38 -6.73
N ALA A 42 -11.42 -11.24 -7.19
CA ALA A 42 -12.02 -10.45 -8.25
C ALA A 42 -11.72 -11.03 -9.64
N ASP A 43 -10.58 -11.70 -9.84
CA ASP A 43 -10.11 -12.18 -11.13
C ASP A 43 -9.74 -13.67 -11.13
N TRP A 44 -9.81 -14.27 -12.32
CA TRP A 44 -9.50 -15.70 -12.55
C TRP A 44 -8.01 -15.90 -12.93
N ASP A 45 -7.03 -15.59 -12.07
CA ASP A 45 -5.66 -16.15 -12.20
C ASP A 45 -5.72 -17.71 -12.04
N PRO A 46 -5.35 -18.50 -13.06
CA PRO A 46 -5.43 -19.96 -13.04
C PRO A 46 -4.45 -20.65 -12.09
N LYS A 47 -3.66 -19.93 -11.28
CA LYS A 47 -2.79 -20.57 -10.27
C LYS A 47 -3.62 -21.17 -9.14
N TRP A 48 -3.95 -22.45 -9.28
CA TRP A 48 -4.58 -23.29 -8.25
C TRP A 48 -3.75 -23.30 -6.95
N PHE A 49 -2.42 -23.30 -7.11
CA PHE A 49 -1.45 -23.09 -6.05
C PHE A 49 -0.25 -22.29 -6.59
N GLY A 50 0.02 -21.14 -6.00
CA GLY A 50 1.21 -20.34 -6.26
C GLY A 50 2.11 -20.33 -5.04
N ARG A 51 3.41 -20.55 -5.24
CA ARG A 51 4.42 -20.24 -4.23
C ARG A 51 5.17 -19.01 -4.70
N SER A 52 5.04 -17.90 -3.99
CA SER A 52 5.85 -16.71 -4.22
C SER A 52 7.05 -16.77 -3.28
N HIS A 53 8.23 -16.62 -3.88
CA HIS A 53 9.43 -16.30 -3.14
C HIS A 53 9.69 -14.82 -3.36
N GLU A 54 9.73 -14.07 -2.28
CA GLU A 54 10.24 -12.71 -2.34
C GLU A 54 11.76 -12.74 -2.54
N GLN A 55 12.32 -11.69 -3.16
CA GLN A 55 13.76 -11.51 -3.21
C GLN A 55 14.33 -11.47 -1.79
N GLY A 56 15.36 -12.29 -1.53
CA GLY A 56 16.05 -12.33 -0.23
C GLY A 56 15.49 -13.32 0.79
N GLY A 57 14.38 -14.02 0.49
CA GLY A 57 13.89 -15.13 1.32
C GLY A 57 13.31 -14.72 2.68
N MET A 58 12.98 -13.45 2.87
CA MET A 58 12.35 -12.95 4.10
C MET A 58 10.99 -13.60 4.34
N PHE A 59 10.23 -13.82 3.28
CA PHE A 59 8.92 -14.47 3.34
C PHE A 59 8.79 -15.61 2.32
N THR A 60 7.84 -16.50 2.57
CA THR A 60 7.30 -17.39 1.56
C THR A 60 5.79 -17.27 1.59
N GLY A 61 5.25 -16.80 0.48
CA GLY A 61 3.82 -16.73 0.24
C GLY A 61 3.32 -18.01 -0.41
N TYR A 62 2.17 -18.46 0.04
CA TYR A 62 1.41 -19.54 -0.58
C TYR A 62 0.02 -19.01 -0.85
N THR A 63 -0.36 -19.04 -2.12
CA THR A 63 -1.73 -18.71 -2.53
C THR A 63 -2.39 -19.99 -3.01
N GLY A 64 -3.52 -20.34 -2.41
CA GLY A 64 -4.36 -21.46 -2.84
C GLY A 64 -5.76 -20.96 -3.12
N CYS A 65 -6.42 -21.47 -4.17
CA CYS A 65 -7.75 -21.00 -4.56
C CYS A 65 -8.76 -22.14 -4.60
N VAL A 66 -9.95 -21.91 -4.01
CA VAL A 66 -11.08 -22.83 -4.01
C VAL A 66 -12.33 -22.07 -4.47
N GLY A 67 -12.68 -22.21 -5.75
CA GLY A 67 -13.78 -21.45 -6.35
C GLY A 67 -13.52 -19.93 -6.31
N PRO A 68 -14.44 -19.10 -5.80
CA PRO A 68 -14.26 -17.65 -5.69
C PRO A 68 -13.39 -17.23 -4.49
N LEU A 69 -12.91 -18.17 -3.68
CA LEU A 69 -12.11 -17.88 -2.49
C LEU A 69 -10.62 -18.06 -2.80
N ALA A 70 -9.82 -17.04 -2.46
CA ALA A 70 -8.38 -17.15 -2.31
C ALA A 70 -8.02 -17.26 -0.83
N LEU A 71 -7.13 -18.20 -0.54
CA LEU A 71 -6.38 -18.31 0.70
C LEU A 71 -4.95 -17.86 0.42
N GLU A 72 -4.50 -16.86 1.15
CA GLU A 72 -3.13 -16.38 1.15
C GLU A 72 -2.50 -16.70 2.51
N LEU A 73 -1.31 -17.28 2.46
CA LEU A 73 -0.53 -17.65 3.62
C LEU A 73 0.86 -17.10 3.42
N ASP A 74 1.22 -16.10 4.21
CA ASP A 74 2.57 -15.55 4.23
C ASP A 74 3.28 -15.99 5.49
N ARG A 75 4.39 -16.71 5.29
CA ARG A 75 5.27 -17.12 6.37
C ARG A 75 6.55 -16.31 6.32
N ARG A 76 6.80 -15.54 7.37
CA ARG A 76 8.07 -14.82 7.61
C ARG A 76 9.11 -15.78 8.15
N HIS A 77 10.27 -15.84 7.49
CA HIS A 77 11.44 -16.60 7.93
C HIS A 77 12.44 -15.73 8.69
N LEU A 78 12.53 -14.45 8.32
CA LEU A 78 13.39 -13.46 8.95
C LEU A 78 12.60 -12.17 9.23
N THR A 79 12.77 -11.64 10.43
CA THR A 79 12.45 -10.25 10.75
C THR A 79 13.39 -9.32 9.98
N TYR A 80 12.99 -8.06 9.74
CA TYR A 80 13.87 -7.07 9.13
C TYR A 80 15.16 -6.95 9.94
N GLY A 81 15.05 -6.85 11.26
CA GLY A 81 16.20 -6.78 12.16
C GLY A 81 17.14 -8.00 12.07
N GLU A 82 16.62 -9.21 11.86
CA GLU A 82 17.42 -10.41 11.58
C GLU A 82 18.08 -10.34 10.20
N ALA A 83 17.34 -9.93 9.16
CA ALA A 83 17.82 -9.88 7.77
C ALA A 83 18.99 -8.90 7.58
N VAL A 84 18.93 -7.72 8.22
CA VAL A 84 19.99 -6.71 8.13
C VAL A 84 21.07 -6.83 9.21
N GLY A 85 20.94 -7.81 10.11
CA GLY A 85 21.88 -8.01 11.21
C GLY A 85 21.86 -6.88 12.25
N ALA A 86 20.73 -6.20 12.44
CA ALA A 86 20.59 -5.09 13.39
C ALA A 86 21.03 -5.50 14.81
N PRO A 87 21.52 -4.58 15.66
CA PRO A 87 21.78 -4.88 17.06
C PRO A 87 20.54 -5.45 17.76
N SER A 88 20.73 -6.39 18.70
CA SER A 88 19.61 -7.11 19.33
C SER A 88 18.58 -6.20 20.01
N TYR A 89 19.00 -5.03 20.50
CA TYR A 89 18.11 -4.03 21.12
C TYR A 89 17.25 -3.26 20.10
N LEU A 90 17.49 -3.42 18.80
CA LEU A 90 16.69 -2.86 17.70
C LEU A 90 15.87 -3.94 16.95
N ARG A 91 15.94 -5.21 17.36
CA ARG A 91 15.19 -6.32 16.77
C ARG A 91 13.81 -6.50 17.40
N ASP A 92 13.17 -5.41 17.80
CA ASP A 92 11.81 -5.46 18.32
C ASP A 92 10.84 -5.80 17.17
N PRO A 93 9.99 -6.82 17.27
CA PRO A 93 8.95 -7.09 16.26
C PRO A 93 8.02 -5.88 15.99
N ALA A 94 7.89 -4.96 16.94
CA ALA A 94 7.19 -3.69 16.73
C ALA A 94 7.95 -2.76 15.76
N LEU A 95 9.28 -2.77 15.76
CA LEU A 95 10.11 -2.00 14.82
C LEU A 95 10.03 -2.57 13.40
N ASP A 96 9.95 -3.90 13.27
CA ASP A 96 9.72 -4.57 11.99
C ASP A 96 8.42 -4.09 11.31
N TRP A 97 7.33 -4.02 12.07
CA TRP A 97 6.07 -3.46 11.56
C TRP A 97 6.19 -1.97 11.23
N VAL A 98 6.91 -1.20 12.05
CA VAL A 98 7.17 0.22 11.76
C VAL A 98 7.91 0.39 10.44
N ILE A 99 8.82 -0.51 10.08
CA ILE A 99 9.60 -0.45 8.84
C ILE A 99 8.75 -0.85 7.63
N ASP A 100 7.93 -1.91 7.76
CA ASP A 100 7.00 -2.33 6.70
C ASP A 100 5.92 -1.25 6.43
N GLU A 101 5.41 -0.59 7.48
CA GLU A 101 4.44 0.52 7.36
C GLU A 101 5.13 1.87 7.07
N PHE A 102 6.46 1.95 7.16
CA PHE A 102 7.17 3.21 6.97
C PHE A 102 7.03 3.71 5.55
N ASP A 103 6.92 2.84 4.55
CA ASP A 103 6.78 3.25 3.16
C ASP A 103 5.38 3.81 2.86
N SER A 104 4.32 3.19 3.39
CA SER A 104 2.94 3.67 3.27
C SER A 104 2.73 5.00 4.03
N SER A 105 3.42 5.17 5.16
CA SER A 105 3.29 6.33 6.04
C SER A 105 4.41 7.37 5.90
N PHE A 106 5.35 7.16 4.98
CA PHE A 106 6.58 7.95 4.88
C PHE A 106 6.29 9.45 4.77
N ASN A 107 5.42 9.82 3.82
CA ASN A 107 5.10 11.22 3.55
C ASN A 107 4.46 11.87 4.79
N ALA A 108 3.59 11.16 5.51
CA ALA A 108 2.95 11.66 6.71
C ALA A 108 3.97 11.92 7.83
N LEU A 109 4.91 11.00 8.05
CA LEU A 109 5.99 11.15 9.03
C LEU A 109 6.96 12.27 8.65
N ALA A 110 7.33 12.37 7.38
CA ALA A 110 8.17 13.44 6.85
C ALA A 110 7.51 14.81 7.06
N ILE A 111 6.23 14.96 6.68
CA ILE A 111 5.45 16.19 6.88
C ILE A 111 5.36 16.56 8.37
N ALA A 112 5.06 15.59 9.24
CA ALA A 112 4.99 15.82 10.67
C ALA A 112 6.33 16.30 11.23
N SER A 113 7.43 15.67 10.81
CA SER A 113 8.80 16.06 11.18
C SER A 113 9.13 17.48 10.73
N LEU A 114 8.79 17.84 9.49
CA LEU A 114 9.03 19.18 8.96
C LEU A 114 8.20 20.24 9.70
N ARG A 115 6.92 19.97 9.97
CA ARG A 115 6.05 20.88 10.75
C ARG A 115 6.58 21.08 12.16
N TYR A 116 7.04 20.02 12.82
CA TYR A 116 7.65 20.14 14.14
C TYR A 116 8.88 21.07 14.10
N HIS A 117 9.82 20.84 13.18
CA HIS A 117 11.03 21.66 13.13
C HIS A 117 10.79 23.10 12.68
N ARG A 118 9.77 23.31 11.86
CA ARG A 118 9.38 24.65 11.41
C ARG A 118 8.67 25.47 12.48
N ASP A 119 7.76 24.85 13.24
CA ASP A 119 6.82 25.59 14.09
C ASP A 119 7.10 25.44 15.60
N TRP A 120 7.77 24.37 16.01
CA TRP A 120 7.85 23.97 17.43
C TRP A 120 9.29 23.72 17.94
N SER A 121 10.26 23.53 17.05
CA SER A 121 11.66 23.31 17.47
C SER A 121 12.22 24.54 18.18
N ILE A 122 12.98 24.28 19.24
CA ILE A 122 13.70 25.29 20.03
C ILE A 122 14.86 25.88 19.21
N CYS A 123 15.40 25.12 18.26
CA CYS A 123 16.47 25.58 17.39
C CYS A 123 15.92 26.51 16.31
N ASP A 124 16.43 27.74 16.24
CA ASP A 124 16.09 28.65 15.16
C ASP A 124 16.74 28.20 13.86
N ILE A 125 15.89 27.84 12.89
CA ILE A 125 16.30 27.37 11.57
C ILE A 125 16.37 28.49 10.52
N GLY A 126 15.96 29.71 10.87
CA GLY A 126 15.90 30.86 9.97
C GLY A 126 14.81 30.78 8.89
N ASP A 127 14.51 31.91 8.27
CA ASP A 127 13.39 32.03 7.32
C ASP A 127 13.59 31.23 6.03
N GLU A 128 14.83 31.12 5.55
CA GLU A 128 15.17 30.35 4.35
C GLU A 128 14.79 28.87 4.50
N ARG A 129 15.16 28.24 5.62
CA ARG A 129 14.81 26.83 5.87
C ARG A 129 13.33 26.65 6.19
N ARG A 130 12.68 27.62 6.85
CA ARG A 130 11.22 27.57 7.03
C ARG A 130 10.50 27.55 5.68
N ALA A 131 10.97 28.36 4.72
CA ALA A 131 10.45 28.37 3.35
C ALA A 131 10.72 27.04 2.63
N GLU A 132 11.93 26.50 2.72
CA GLU A 132 12.29 25.18 2.18
C GLU A 132 11.39 24.07 2.75
N PHE A 133 11.19 24.02 4.07
CA PHE A 133 10.33 23.04 4.71
C PHE A 133 8.87 23.18 4.28
N GLN A 134 8.37 24.40 4.12
CA GLN A 134 7.01 24.65 3.62
C GLN A 134 6.84 24.17 2.17
N GLN A 135 7.85 24.34 1.31
CA GLN A 135 7.82 23.82 -0.05
C GLN A 135 7.83 22.29 -0.07
N LEU A 136 8.66 21.65 0.75
CA LEU A 136 8.70 20.19 0.86
C LEU A 136 7.40 19.61 1.42
N ILE A 137 6.81 20.25 2.44
CA ILE A 137 5.49 19.87 2.95
C ILE A 137 4.45 19.90 1.83
N ALA A 138 4.45 20.96 1.00
CA ALA A 138 3.48 21.09 -0.08
C ALA A 138 3.65 19.96 -1.13
N ARG A 139 4.89 19.66 -1.54
CA ARG A 139 5.19 18.59 -2.49
C ARG A 139 4.85 17.21 -1.96
N LEU A 140 5.23 16.89 -0.72
CA LEU A 140 4.91 15.61 -0.08
C LEU A 140 3.41 15.43 0.19
N SER A 141 2.66 16.53 0.24
CA SER A 141 1.20 16.54 0.40
C SER A 141 0.45 16.55 -0.94
N GLU A 142 1.14 16.44 -2.08
CA GLU A 142 0.50 16.43 -3.40
C GLU A 142 -0.49 15.26 -3.48
N PRO A 143 -1.79 15.51 -3.67
CA PRO A 143 -2.79 14.45 -3.71
C PRO A 143 -2.57 13.59 -4.94
N MET A 144 -2.76 12.28 -4.77
CA MET A 144 -2.70 11.34 -5.89
C MET A 144 -3.78 11.69 -6.95
N PRO A 145 -3.44 11.63 -8.26
CA PRO A 145 -4.39 11.90 -9.33
C PRO A 145 -5.58 10.93 -9.29
N LYS A 146 -6.77 11.49 -9.49
CA LYS A 146 -8.01 10.72 -9.62
C LYS A 146 -8.37 10.57 -11.10
N TYR A 147 -9.25 9.62 -11.39
CA TYR A 147 -9.94 9.61 -12.68
C TYR A 147 -10.73 10.90 -12.88
N THR A 148 -10.70 11.43 -14.10
CA THR A 148 -11.51 12.59 -14.48
C THR A 148 -12.98 12.21 -14.58
N GLU A 149 -13.87 13.20 -14.69
CA GLU A 149 -15.30 12.95 -14.86
C GLU A 149 -15.59 12.18 -16.15
N GLU A 150 -14.86 12.46 -17.24
CA GLU A 150 -15.01 11.75 -18.51
C GLU A 150 -14.57 10.29 -18.43
N GLU A 151 -13.47 10.03 -17.72
CA GLU A 151 -12.98 8.67 -17.49
C GLU A 151 -13.94 7.89 -16.58
N GLN A 152 -14.47 8.54 -15.54
CA GLN A 152 -15.51 7.95 -14.69
C GLN A 152 -16.78 7.62 -15.48
N ALA A 153 -17.19 8.51 -16.39
CA ALA A 153 -18.33 8.26 -17.27
C ALA A 153 -18.11 7.04 -18.17
N ALA A 154 -16.88 6.76 -18.61
CA ALA A 154 -16.57 5.55 -19.37
C ALA A 154 -16.82 4.26 -18.56
N PHE A 155 -16.45 4.25 -17.27
CA PHE A 155 -16.73 3.12 -16.38
C PHE A 155 -18.23 2.96 -16.13
N VAL A 156 -18.93 4.06 -15.87
CA VAL A 156 -20.39 4.05 -15.64
C VAL A 156 -21.15 3.55 -16.87
N ALA A 157 -20.78 4.02 -18.06
CA ALA A 157 -21.43 3.62 -19.32
C ALA A 157 -21.20 2.15 -19.66
N ALA A 158 -20.06 1.58 -19.25
CA ALA A 158 -19.74 0.19 -19.51
C ALA A 158 -20.48 -0.80 -18.58
N GLY A 159 -21.12 -0.30 -17.51
CA GLY A 159 -21.91 -1.09 -16.58
C GLY A 159 -21.07 -1.98 -15.66
N ASP A 160 -21.73 -2.82 -14.88
CA ASP A 160 -21.09 -3.62 -13.85
C ASP A 160 -20.01 -4.55 -14.44
N LEU A 161 -18.83 -4.53 -13.81
CA LEU A 161 -17.72 -5.39 -14.22
C LEU A 161 -18.02 -6.87 -13.92
N PHE A 162 -18.86 -7.11 -12.91
CA PHE A 162 -19.36 -8.41 -12.48
C PHE A 162 -20.87 -8.46 -12.76
N PRO A 163 -21.30 -9.09 -13.86
CA PRO A 163 -22.72 -9.28 -14.09
C PRO A 163 -23.33 -10.14 -12.99
N GLU A 164 -24.58 -9.85 -12.62
CA GLU A 164 -25.36 -10.72 -11.73
C GLU A 164 -25.45 -12.13 -12.34
N ALA A 165 -25.20 -13.14 -11.52
CA ALA A 165 -25.28 -14.55 -11.92
C ALA A 165 -26.18 -15.32 -10.95
N GLU A 166 -26.90 -16.32 -11.45
CA GLU A 166 -27.74 -17.16 -10.59
C GLU A 166 -26.90 -18.07 -9.67
N VAL A 167 -27.52 -18.55 -8.59
CA VAL A 167 -26.85 -19.44 -7.63
C VAL A 167 -26.40 -20.73 -8.34
N GLY A 168 -25.09 -20.90 -8.47
CA GLY A 168 -24.48 -22.05 -9.17
C GLY A 168 -23.85 -21.71 -10.51
N GLU A 169 -24.04 -20.49 -11.02
CA GLU A 169 -23.39 -20.02 -12.23
C GLU A 169 -21.99 -19.45 -11.96
N ARG A 170 -21.12 -19.59 -12.96
CA ARG A 170 -19.77 -19.07 -12.90
C ARG A 170 -19.78 -17.57 -13.21
N VAL A 171 -19.61 -16.75 -12.17
CA VAL A 171 -19.37 -15.32 -12.34
C VAL A 171 -18.03 -15.11 -13.05
N THR A 172 -18.06 -14.49 -14.22
CA THR A 172 -16.86 -14.08 -14.95
C THR A 172 -16.90 -12.57 -15.18
N MET A 173 -15.79 -11.88 -14.90
CA MET A 173 -15.65 -10.48 -15.27
C MET A 173 -15.90 -10.28 -16.77
N ARG A 174 -16.62 -9.22 -17.12
CA ARG A 174 -16.68 -8.79 -18.52
C ARG A 174 -15.32 -8.26 -18.97
N PRO A 175 -14.95 -8.39 -20.25
CA PRO A 175 -13.79 -7.71 -20.78
C PRO A 175 -13.95 -6.19 -20.67
N LEU A 176 -12.85 -5.48 -20.38
CA LEU A 176 -12.81 -4.03 -20.38
C LEU A 176 -13.03 -3.51 -21.81
N THR A 177 -13.88 -2.50 -21.93
CA THR A 177 -14.12 -1.80 -23.21
C THR A 177 -12.88 -0.98 -23.62
N PRO A 178 -12.73 -0.63 -24.90
CA PRO A 178 -11.64 0.25 -25.34
C PRO A 178 -11.60 1.60 -24.61
N ALA A 179 -12.77 2.13 -24.22
CA ALA A 179 -12.88 3.39 -23.48
C ALA A 179 -12.34 3.26 -22.04
N GLU A 180 -12.64 2.15 -21.35
CA GLU A 180 -12.10 1.88 -20.01
C GLU A 180 -10.60 1.62 -20.04
N GLN A 181 -10.11 0.90 -21.06
CA GLN A 181 -8.67 0.67 -21.25
C GLN A 181 -7.93 1.99 -21.47
N ALA A 182 -8.49 2.89 -22.30
CA ALA A 182 -7.92 4.21 -22.52
C ALA A 182 -7.94 5.07 -21.24
N ALA A 183 -9.01 5.01 -20.46
CA ALA A 183 -9.10 5.70 -19.17
C ALA A 183 -8.04 5.20 -18.16
N HIS A 184 -7.84 3.88 -18.07
CA HIS A 184 -6.79 3.30 -17.24
C HIS A 184 -5.38 3.66 -17.71
N GLU A 185 -5.13 3.69 -19.02
CA GLU A 185 -3.83 4.11 -19.56
C GLU A 185 -3.54 5.58 -19.24
N ALA A 186 -4.49 6.47 -19.49
CA ALA A 186 -4.35 7.89 -19.21
C ALA A 186 -4.13 8.16 -17.71
N TRP A 187 -4.86 7.45 -16.84
CA TRP A 187 -4.65 7.52 -15.40
C TRP A 187 -3.28 7.00 -14.98
N ARG A 188 -2.82 5.84 -15.49
CA ARG A 188 -1.49 5.29 -15.18
C ARG A 188 -0.35 6.22 -15.56
N ILE A 189 -0.47 6.95 -16.67
CA ILE A 189 0.52 7.96 -17.05
C ILE A 189 0.58 9.08 -16.00
N ARG A 190 -0.59 9.61 -15.58
CA ARG A 190 -0.65 10.66 -14.54
C ARG A 190 -0.16 10.16 -13.19
N GLU A 191 -0.47 8.92 -12.84
CA GLU A 191 0.00 8.25 -11.64
C GLU A 191 1.52 8.16 -11.64
N ALA A 192 2.13 7.64 -12.71
CA ALA A 192 3.59 7.54 -12.83
C ALA A 192 4.29 8.91 -12.73
N GLU A 193 3.72 9.95 -13.36
CA GLU A 193 4.24 11.32 -13.23
C GLU A 193 4.13 11.85 -11.80
N TRP A 194 3.03 11.55 -11.10
CA TRP A 194 2.84 11.91 -9.70
C TRP A 194 3.80 11.14 -8.78
N GLU A 195 3.97 9.84 -8.98
CA GLU A 195 4.93 9.00 -8.25
C GLU A 195 6.34 9.56 -8.38
N GLN A 196 6.74 9.96 -9.59
CA GLN A 196 8.05 10.58 -9.81
C GLN A 196 8.22 11.86 -8.98
N ARG A 197 7.22 12.75 -8.94
CA ARG A 197 7.27 14.00 -8.15
C ARG A 197 7.33 13.72 -6.65
N ILE A 198 6.59 12.73 -6.18
CA ILE A 198 6.64 12.28 -4.78
C ILE A 198 8.01 11.70 -4.45
N ASP A 199 8.57 10.85 -5.29
CA ASP A 199 9.90 10.26 -5.10
C ASP A 199 11.00 11.32 -5.04
N GLU A 200 10.95 12.32 -5.91
CA GLU A 200 11.84 13.47 -5.86
C GLU A 200 11.70 14.22 -4.52
N ALA A 201 10.47 14.47 -4.07
CA ALA A 201 10.22 15.11 -2.77
C ALA A 201 10.70 14.27 -1.58
N ARG A 202 10.56 12.94 -1.65
CA ARG A 202 11.07 11.99 -0.64
C ARG A 202 12.60 12.05 -0.57
N ARG A 203 13.28 12.06 -1.72
CA ARG A 203 14.75 12.19 -1.79
C ARG A 203 15.23 13.51 -1.21
N ASP A 204 14.55 14.61 -1.53
CA ASP A 204 14.89 15.93 -0.98
C ASP A 204 14.71 15.97 0.54
N PHE A 205 13.64 15.38 1.07
CA PHE A 205 13.45 15.22 2.52
C PHE A 205 14.61 14.43 3.15
N VAL A 206 15.00 13.30 2.57
CA VAL A 206 16.15 12.51 3.05
C VAL A 206 17.43 13.35 3.05
N GLY A 207 17.64 14.16 2.01
CA GLY A 207 18.79 15.07 1.90
C GLY A 207 18.89 16.09 3.04
N ILE A 208 17.76 16.52 3.59
CA ILE A 208 17.72 17.49 4.69
C ILE A 208 17.62 16.86 6.09
N MET A 209 17.41 15.55 6.21
CA MET A 209 17.24 14.87 7.52
C MET A 209 18.37 15.18 8.50
N ARG A 210 19.61 15.31 8.01
CA ARG A 210 20.76 15.67 8.85
C ARG A 210 20.52 16.96 9.63
N TYR A 211 19.85 17.95 9.05
CA TYR A 211 19.62 19.25 9.66
C TYR A 211 18.47 19.26 10.67
N LEU A 212 17.63 18.22 10.65
CA LEU A 212 16.53 18.10 11.60
C LEU A 212 17.06 17.58 12.93
N TRP A 213 18.01 16.63 12.90
CA TRP A 213 18.40 15.84 14.07
C TRP A 213 19.89 15.95 14.45
N SER A 214 20.62 16.92 13.89
CA SER A 214 21.99 17.29 14.29
C SER A 214 22.00 18.61 15.06
#